data_AF-A0A3S0ZKR3-F1
#
_entry.id   AF-A0A3S0ZKR3-F1
#
_cell.length_a   1.000
_cell.length_b   1.000
_cell.length_c   1.000
_cell.angle_alpha   90.00
_cell.angle_beta   90.00
_cell.angle_gamma   90.00
#
_symmetry.space_group_name_H-M   'P 1'
#
loop_
_entity.id
_entity.type
_entity.pdbx_description
1 polymer ?
#
loop_
_entity_poly.entity_id
_entity_poly.type
_entity_poly.pdbx_seq_one_letter_code
_entity_poly.pdbx_strand_id
1 'polypeptide(L)' 'MTAKTIVPLEQETRSAIPTSEAAHHLSRSTATLQLWACKGGPVKPLRVGGRLAWPVSDIKRLLGVTA' A
#
# COMPACT_ATOMS: atom_id res chain seq x y z
N MET A 1 17.11 -13.90 -1.85
CA MET A 1 16.05 -12.90 -2.11
C MET A 1 14.73 -13.57 -1.83
N THR A 2 14.18 -13.39 -0.64
CA THR A 2 12.92 -14.02 -0.22
C THR A 2 11.77 -13.31 -0.94
N ALA A 3 11.18 -13.98 -1.92
CA ALA A 3 9.91 -13.56 -2.50
C ALA A 3 8.86 -13.65 -1.38
N LYS A 4 8.54 -12.52 -0.75
CA LYS A 4 7.45 -12.45 0.22
C LYS A 4 6.18 -12.79 -0.55
N THR A 5 5.51 -13.87 -0.18
CA THR A 5 4.21 -14.23 -0.76
C THR A 5 3.24 -13.11 -0.47
N ILE A 6 2.88 -12.34 -1.50
CA ILE A 6 1.96 -11.21 -1.39
C ILE A 6 0.56 -11.80 -1.39
N VAL A 7 -0.20 -11.57 -0.31
CA VAL A 7 -1.60 -12.00 -0.25
C VAL A 7 -2.38 -11.13 -1.24
N PRO A 8 -3.22 -11.70 -2.12
CA PRO A 8 -4.08 -10.93 -3.00
C PRO A 8 -4.91 -9.89 -2.22
N LEU A 9 -5.08 -8.70 -2.78
CA LEU A 9 -5.86 -7.61 -2.18
C LEU A 9 -7.29 -8.03 -1.77
N GLU A 10 -7.85 -9.01 -2.46
CA GLU A 10 -9.15 -9.65 -2.19
C GLU A 10 -9.16 -10.50 -0.90
N GLN A 11 -8.03 -11.07 -0.49
CA GLN A 11 -7.88 -11.91 0.71
C GLN A 11 -7.24 -11.14 1.88
N GLU A 12 -6.72 -9.93 1.64
CA GLU A 12 -6.11 -9.10 2.66
C GLU A 12 -7.17 -8.58 3.64
N THR A 13 -7.20 -9.17 4.84
CA THR A 13 -8.11 -8.80 5.94
C THR A 13 -7.61 -7.62 6.76
N ARG A 14 -6.35 -7.22 6.55
CA ARG A 14 -5.74 -6.09 7.26
C ARG A 14 -6.29 -4.76 6.74
N SER A 15 -6.57 -3.83 7.65
CA SER A 15 -7.00 -2.48 7.27
C SER A 15 -5.90 -1.67 6.58
N ALA A 16 -4.63 -1.92 6.92
CA ALA A 16 -3.48 -1.26 6.31
C ALA A 16 -2.26 -2.20 6.20
N ILE A 17 -1.50 -2.05 5.12
CA ILE A 17 -0.34 -2.87 4.78
C ILE A 17 0.95 -2.04 4.76
N PRO A 18 2.13 -2.65 4.96
CA PRO A 18 3.40 -1.93 4.89
C PRO A 18 3.76 -1.49 3.47
N THR A 19 4.66 -0.50 3.36
CA THR A 19 5.10 0.08 2.07
C THR A 19 5.57 -0.94 1.04
N SER A 20 6.24 -2.02 1.47
CA SER A 20 6.70 -3.06 0.53
C SER A 20 5.54 -3.79 -0.15
N GLU A 21 4.49 -4.14 0.59
CA GLU A 21 3.33 -4.85 0.05
C GLU A 21 2.52 -3.89 -0.85
N ALA A 22 2.29 -2.66 -0.40
CA ALA A 22 1.62 -1.63 -1.20
C ALA A 22 2.34 -1.36 -2.53
N ALA A 23 3.68 -1.35 -2.53
CA ALA A 23 4.50 -1.19 -3.74
C ALA A 23 4.23 -2.29 -4.76
N HIS A 24 4.20 -3.54 -4.31
CA HIS A 24 3.90 -4.67 -5.18
C HIS A 24 2.48 -4.61 -5.73
N HIS A 25 1.48 -4.31 -4.91
CA HIS A 25 0.09 -4.21 -5.37
C HIS A 25 -0.15 -3.11 -6.41
N LEU A 26 0.54 -1.99 -6.27
CA LEU A 26 0.42 -0.87 -7.18
C LEU A 26 1.34 -1.00 -8.40
N SER A 27 2.15 -2.06 -8.49
CA SER A 27 3.23 -2.20 -9.48
C SER A 27 4.13 -0.95 -9.53
N ARG A 28 4.47 -0.40 -8.35
CA ARG A 28 5.34 0.78 -8.19
C ARG A 28 6.53 0.44 -7.30
N SER A 29 7.57 1.29 -7.35
CA SER A 29 8.70 1.16 -6.43
C SER A 29 8.35 1.64 -5.03
N THR A 30 9.03 1.09 -4.02
CA THR A 30 8.90 1.54 -2.61
C THR A 30 9.32 3.01 -2.44
N ALA A 31 10.29 3.48 -3.22
CA ALA A 31 10.73 4.87 -3.24
C ALA A 31 9.61 5.82 -3.71
N THR A 32 8.81 5.40 -4.70
CA THR A 32 7.64 6.18 -5.15
C THR A 32 6.62 6.34 -4.03
N LEU A 33 6.34 5.29 -3.26
CA LEU A 33 5.44 5.37 -2.11
C LEU A 33 5.99 6.24 -0.97
N GLN A 34 7.30 6.16 -0.69
CA GLN A 34 7.94 7.08 0.26
C GLN A 34 7.83 8.54 -0.20
N LEU A 35 7.99 8.80 -1.50
CA LEU A 35 7.79 10.13 -2.06
C LEU A 35 6.34 10.60 -1.91
N TRP A 36 5.36 9.73 -2.13
CA TRP A 36 3.94 10.04 -1.89
C TRP A 36 3.65 10.35 -0.43
N ALA A 37 4.31 9.64 0.50
CA ALA A 37 4.19 9.92 1.93
C ALA A 37 4.68 11.33 2.30
N CYS A 38 5.71 11.84 1.61
CA CYS A 38 6.29 13.16 1.88
C CYS A 38 5.64 14.30 1.10
N LYS A 39 5.44 14.12 -0.22
CA LYS A 39 4.98 15.18 -1.14
C LYS A 39 3.47 15.18 -1.38
N GLY A 40 2.78 14.14 -0.93
CA GLY A 40 1.39 13.88 -1.31
C GLY A 40 1.33 13.10 -2.61
N GLY A 41 0.51 12.05 -2.60
CA GLY A 41 0.24 11.21 -3.76
C GLY A 41 -1.22 10.79 -3.77
N PRO A 42 -1.60 9.91 -4.72
CA PRO A 42 -2.99 9.53 -4.90
C PRO A 42 -3.48 8.55 -3.82
N VAL A 43 -2.56 7.91 -3.08
CA VAL A 43 -2.84 7.23 -1.80
C VAL A 43 -2.13 7.96 -0.67
N LYS A 44 -2.79 8.09 0.49
CA LYS A 44 -2.20 8.68 1.70
C LYS A 44 -1.85 7.58 2.70
N PRO A 45 -0.63 7.59 3.29
CA PRO A 45 -0.29 6.67 4.36
C PRO A 45 -0.89 7.11 5.70
N LEU A 46 -1.31 6.15 6.51
CA LEU A 46 -1.59 6.32 7.93
C LEU A 46 -0.28 6.17 8.72
N ARG A 47 -0.12 6.99 9.76
CA ARG A 47 1.00 6.85 10.70
C ARG A 47 0.55 6.01 11.88
N VAL A 48 1.04 4.77 11.96
CA VAL A 48 0.72 3.84 13.06
C VAL A 48 2.02 3.50 13.76
N GLY A 49 2.18 3.96 15.02
CA GLY A 49 3.39 3.67 15.82
C GLY A 49 4.70 4.10 15.16
N GLY A 50 4.72 5.23 14.45
CA GLY A 50 5.90 5.73 13.73
C GLY A 50 6.20 5.02 12.41
N ARG A 51 5.36 4.07 11.96
CA ARG A 51 5.47 3.39 10.67
C ARG A 51 4.43 3.91 9.69
N LEU A 52 4.79 3.90 8.41
CA LEU A 52 3.87 4.19 7.30
C LEU A 52 3.04 2.95 7.01
N ALA A 53 1.74 3.05 7.24
CA ALA A 53 0.75 2.02 6.96
C ALA A 53 -0.14 2.49 5.80
N TRP A 54 -0.22 1.71 4.73
CA TRP A 54 -0.97 2.06 3.54
C TRP A 54 -2.36 1.41 3.59
N PRO A 55 -3.45 2.20 3.60
CA PRO A 55 -4.80 1.66 3.74
C PRO A 55 -5.18 0.86 2.50
N VAL A 56 -5.63 -0.37 2.71
CA VAL A 56 -6.01 -1.29 1.62
C VAL A 56 -7.21 -0.73 0.86
N SER A 57 -8.14 -0.06 1.54
CA SER A 57 -9.31 0.57 0.93
C SER A 57 -8.96 1.65 -0.09
N ASP A 58 -7.99 2.52 0.19
CA ASP A 58 -7.56 3.53 -0.79
C ASP A 58 -6.81 2.90 -1.97
N ILE A 59 -6.02 1.84 -1.72
CA ILE A 59 -5.35 1.10 -2.80
C ILE A 59 -6.39 0.44 -3.72
N LYS A 60 -7.43 -0.20 -3.16
CA LYS A 60 -8.54 -0.79 -3.92
C LYS A 60 -9.28 0.27 -4.74
N ARG A 61 -9.59 1.42 -4.11
CA ARG A 61 -10.23 2.56 -4.77
C ARG A 61 -9.38 3.10 -5.92
N LEU A 62 -8.07 3.23 -5.72
CA LEU A 62 -7.14 3.74 -6.73
C LEU A 62 -7.04 2.81 -7.94
N LEU A 63 -6.99 1.50 -7.71
CA LEU A 63 -6.92 0.49 -8.76
C LEU A 63 -8.27 0.29 -9.48
N GLY A 64 -9.34 0.98 -9.05
CA GLY A 64 -10.68 0.78 -9.60
C GLY A 64 -11.27 -0.59 -9.26
N VAL A 65 -10.68 -1.33 -8.32
CA VAL A 65 -11.19 -2.60 -7.78
C VAL A 65 -12.18 -2.29 -6.66
N THR A 66 -13.11 -1.39 -6.96
CA THR A 66 -14.32 -1.19 -6.18
C THR A 66 -15.34 -2.17 -6.75
N ALA A 67 -15.84 -3.06 -5.90
CA ALA A 67 -17.15 -3.67 -6.13
C ALA A 67 -18.22 -2.58 -6.08
#